data_AF-A0A382HN01-F1
#
_entry.id   AF-A0A382HN01-F1
#
_cell.length_a   1.000
_cell.length_b   1.000
_cell.length_c   1.000
_cell.angle_alpha   90.00
_cell.angle_beta   90.00
_cell.angle_gamma   90.00
#
_symmetry.space_group_name_H-M   'P 1'
#
loop_
_entity.id
_entity.type
_entity.pdbx_description
1 polymer ?
#
loop_
_entity_poly.entity_id
_entity_poly.type
_entity_poly.pdbx_seq_one_letter_code
_entity_poly.pdbx_strand_id
1 'polypeptide(L)'
;LKDVQLVLLDKDGTIIDIHHYWGSMLKKRAQITVNRWFSDSKIQTEILDELIDAMGFDLESERMKPEGPVGVKPRTFIVKVAREVVCRNGVSIVEEEIEKLFKIVDRQTETNILPSL
;
A
#
# COMPACT_ATOMS: atom_id res chain seq x y z
N LEU A 1 -21.74 27.20 18.59
CA LEU A 1 -20.34 27.51 18.98
C LEU A 1 -20.10 28.99 18.70
N LYS A 2 -20.00 29.83 19.74
CA LYS A 2 -19.52 31.22 19.61
C LYS A 2 -18.22 31.32 20.41
N ASP A 3 -17.22 31.99 19.86
CA ASP A 3 -15.85 32.14 20.39
C ASP A 3 -14.98 30.87 20.48
N VAL A 4 -15.00 30.04 19.43
CA VAL A 4 -13.99 28.97 19.28
C VAL A 4 -12.70 29.58 18.76
N GLN A 5 -11.63 29.52 19.56
CA GLN A 5 -10.31 30.06 19.22
C GLN A 5 -9.39 29.04 18.53
N LEU A 6 -9.67 27.73 18.69
CA LEU A 6 -8.89 26.65 18.10
C LEU A 6 -9.76 25.40 17.92
N VAL A 7 -9.61 24.75 16.76
CA VAL A 7 -10.15 23.42 16.49
C VAL A 7 -8.97 22.52 16.13
N LEU A 8 -8.82 21.43 16.86
CA LEU A 8 -7.89 20.35 16.52
C LEU A 8 -8.70 19.22 15.91
N LEU A 9 -8.37 18.87 14.68
CA LEU A 9 -8.98 17.76 13.96
C LEU A 9 -7.97 16.63 13.87
N ASP A 10 -8.42 15.42 14.16
CA ASP A 10 -7.68 14.23 13.79
C ASP A 10 -7.73 14.05 12.27
N LYS A 11 -6.69 13.45 11.67
CA LYS A 11 -6.66 13.23 10.22
C LYS A 11 -7.33 11.91 9.87
N ASP A 12 -6.99 10.82 10.55
CA ASP A 12 -7.33 9.46 10.14
C ASP A 12 -8.72 9.08 10.60
N GLY A 13 -9.63 8.78 9.66
CA GLY A 13 -11.02 8.47 9.98
C GLY A 13 -11.88 9.68 10.38
N THR A 14 -11.28 10.88 10.45
CA THR A 14 -11.99 12.14 10.72
C THR A 14 -11.97 13.07 9.50
N ILE A 15 -10.80 13.28 8.87
CA ILE A 15 -10.66 14.08 7.64
C ILE A 15 -10.45 13.18 6.42
N ILE A 16 -9.69 12.10 6.55
CA ILE A 16 -9.39 11.16 5.46
C ILE A 16 -9.94 9.77 5.76
N ASP A 17 -10.50 9.12 4.74
CA ASP A 17 -10.78 7.69 4.83
C ASP A 17 -9.47 6.92 4.69
N ILE A 18 -9.01 6.41 5.83
CA ILE A 18 -7.76 5.67 5.95
C ILE A 18 -7.77 4.36 5.15
N HIS A 19 -8.94 3.74 4.96
CA HIS A 19 -9.08 2.51 4.17
C HIS A 19 -8.88 2.80 2.70
N HIS A 20 -9.53 3.83 2.17
CA HIS A 20 -9.37 4.21 0.77
C HIS A 20 -7.95 4.71 0.47
N TYR A 21 -7.37 5.55 1.34
CA TYR A 21 -6.03 6.07 1.13
C TYR A 21 -4.97 4.96 1.13
N TRP A 22 -4.91 4.14 2.18
CA TRP A 22 -3.92 3.06 2.25
C TRP A 22 -4.19 1.97 1.23
N GLY A 23 -5.47 1.62 0.97
CA GLY A 23 -5.84 0.68 -0.08
C GLY A 23 -5.31 1.11 -1.44
N SER A 24 -5.51 2.37 -1.83
CA SER A 24 -4.98 2.93 -3.09
C SER A 24 -3.46 2.89 -3.14
N MET A 25 -2.78 3.27 -2.06
CA MET A 25 -1.32 3.21 -1.96
C MET A 25 -0.78 1.78 -2.13
N LEU A 26 -1.40 0.80 -1.47
CA LEU A 26 -1.00 -0.60 -1.53
C LEU A 26 -1.26 -1.21 -2.91
N LYS A 27 -2.41 -0.91 -3.52
CA LYS A 27 -2.71 -1.32 -4.91
C LYS A 27 -1.64 -0.80 -5.87
N LYS A 28 -1.23 0.47 -5.77
CA LYS A 28 -0.15 1.05 -6.62
C LYS A 28 1.21 0.40 -6.37
N ARG A 29 1.57 0.16 -5.11
CA ARG A 29 2.82 -0.52 -4.72
C ARG A 29 2.88 -1.96 -5.20
N ALA A 30 1.78 -2.70 -5.07
CA ALA A 30 1.67 -4.06 -5.58
C ALA A 30 1.77 -4.06 -7.11
N GLN A 31 1.09 -3.12 -7.79
CA GLN A 31 1.12 -3.03 -9.25
C GLN A 31 2.53 -2.77 -9.81
N ILE A 32 3.26 -1.80 -9.27
CA ILE A 32 4.63 -1.52 -9.75
C ILE A 32 5.57 -2.70 -9.47
N THR A 33 5.33 -3.42 -8.38
CA THR A 33 6.09 -4.62 -7.99
C THR A 33 5.86 -5.74 -9.01
N VAL A 34 4.60 -6.07 -9.33
CA VAL A 34 4.35 -7.16 -10.27
C VAL A 34 4.84 -6.84 -11.69
N ASN A 35 4.67 -5.59 -12.13
CA ASN A 35 5.15 -5.12 -13.43
C ASN A 35 6.68 -5.21 -13.57
N ARG A 36 7.40 -5.14 -12.45
CA ARG A 36 8.86 -5.16 -12.45
C ARG A 36 9.44 -6.56 -12.71
N TRP A 37 8.80 -7.60 -12.19
CA TRP A 37 9.42 -8.93 -12.11
C TRP A 37 8.61 -10.06 -12.75
N PHE A 38 7.33 -9.89 -13.02
CA PHE A 38 6.48 -10.91 -13.62
C PHE A 38 5.94 -10.43 -14.97
N SER A 39 6.05 -11.25 -16.01
CA SER A 39 5.63 -10.87 -17.38
C SER A 39 4.38 -11.60 -17.85
N ASP A 40 4.05 -12.73 -17.24
CA ASP A 40 2.82 -13.46 -17.52
C ASP A 40 1.63 -12.78 -16.83
N SER A 41 0.58 -12.48 -17.59
CA SER A 41 -0.55 -11.70 -17.11
C SER A 41 -1.39 -12.42 -16.04
N LYS A 42 -1.50 -13.75 -16.14
CA LYS A 42 -2.25 -14.54 -15.15
C LYS A 42 -1.50 -14.60 -13.83
N ILE A 43 -0.20 -14.87 -13.90
CA ILE A 43 0.68 -14.89 -12.72
C ILE A 43 0.74 -13.49 -12.07
N GLN A 44 0.76 -12.41 -12.86
CA GLN A 44 0.71 -11.05 -12.32
C GLN A 44 -0.53 -10.82 -11.47
N THR A 45 -1.72 -11.22 -11.91
CA THR A 45 -2.96 -11.02 -11.14
C THR A 45 -2.92 -11.78 -9.82
N GLU A 46 -2.52 -13.06 -9.84
CA GLU A 46 -2.44 -13.87 -8.62
C GLU A 46 -1.46 -13.28 -7.59
N ILE A 47 -0.29 -12.83 -8.04
CA ILE A 47 0.72 -12.24 -7.14
C ILE A 47 0.33 -10.82 -6.71
N LEU A 48 -0.37 -10.07 -7.57
CA LEU A 48 -0.89 -8.74 -7.22
C LEU A 48 -1.82 -8.85 -6.03
N ASP A 49 -2.77 -9.77 -6.08
CA ASP A 49 -3.74 -10.00 -5.01
C ASP A 49 -3.03 -10.49 -3.74
N GLU A 50 -2.07 -11.41 -3.87
CA GLU A 50 -1.25 -11.88 -2.74
C GLU A 50 -0.46 -10.75 -2.07
N LEU A 51 0.13 -9.84 -2.85
CA LEU A 51 0.86 -8.68 -2.33
C LEU A 51 -0.06 -7.73 -1.56
N ILE A 52 -1.24 -7.43 -2.10
CA ILE A 52 -2.21 -6.53 -1.48
C ILE A 52 -2.71 -7.15 -0.17
N ASP A 53 -3.04 -8.43 -0.20
CA ASP A 53 -3.51 -9.19 0.96
C ASP A 53 -2.46 -9.24 2.07
N ALA A 54 -1.22 -9.61 1.73
CA ALA A 54 -0.12 -9.73 2.69
C ALA A 54 0.25 -8.39 3.34
N MET A 55 0.13 -7.28 2.59
CA MET A 55 0.31 -5.93 3.14
C MET A 55 -0.88 -5.46 3.99
N GLY A 56 -1.95 -6.25 4.06
CA GLY A 56 -3.04 -6.06 5.01
C GLY A 56 -4.25 -5.32 4.45
N PHE A 57 -4.51 -5.38 3.15
CA PHE A 57 -5.75 -4.85 2.57
C PHE A 57 -6.61 -5.97 2.03
N ASP A 58 -7.87 -5.99 2.45
CA ASP A 58 -8.88 -6.93 2.00
C ASP A 58 -9.54 -6.41 0.72
N LEU A 59 -9.40 -7.15 -0.36
CA LEU A 59 -9.90 -6.78 -1.68
C LEU A 59 -11.42 -6.89 -1.82
N GLU A 60 -12.09 -7.75 -1.03
CA GLU A 60 -13.54 -7.94 -1.11
C GLU A 60 -14.29 -6.83 -0.39
N SER A 61 -13.84 -6.50 0.81
CA SER A 61 -14.43 -5.45 1.65
C SER A 61 -13.88 -4.06 1.33
N GLU A 62 -12.81 -3.96 0.55
CA GLU A 62 -12.03 -2.75 0.28
C GLU A 62 -11.54 -2.04 1.54
N ARG A 63 -11.14 -2.81 2.55
CA ARG A 63 -10.73 -2.29 3.86
C ARG A 63 -9.36 -2.81 4.28
N MET A 64 -8.60 -1.96 4.96
CA MET A 64 -7.49 -2.41 5.79
C MET A 64 -7.94 -3.49 6.78
N LYS A 65 -7.23 -4.61 6.80
CA LYS A 65 -7.40 -5.70 7.76
C LYS A 65 -7.00 -5.23 9.16
N PRO A 66 -7.77 -5.54 10.22
CA PRO A 66 -7.42 -5.18 11.60
C PRO A 66 -6.03 -5.71 12.04
N GLU A 67 -5.66 -6.89 11.55
CA GLU A 67 -4.38 -7.56 11.78
C GLU A 67 -3.29 -7.17 10.76
N GLY A 68 -3.64 -6.34 9.77
CA GLY A 68 -2.75 -5.89 8.71
C GLY A 68 -1.59 -5.06 9.26
N PRO A 69 -0.38 -5.17 8.68
CA PRO A 69 0.79 -4.48 9.22
C PRO A 69 0.80 -2.98 8.93
N VAL A 70 0.06 -2.49 7.94
CA VAL A 70 0.05 -1.07 7.55
C VAL A 70 -0.74 -0.23 8.56
N GLY A 71 -0.16 0.90 8.95
CA GLY A 71 -0.69 1.75 10.03
C GLY A 71 -0.24 1.33 11.43
N VAL A 72 0.35 0.14 11.59
CA VAL A 72 0.83 -0.41 12.88
C VAL A 72 2.34 -0.66 12.89
N LYS A 73 2.89 -1.23 11.81
CA LYS A 73 4.30 -1.61 11.67
C LYS A 73 5.08 -0.55 10.89
N PRO A 74 6.41 -0.43 11.13
CA PRO A 74 7.24 0.46 10.34
C PRO A 74 7.29 0.02 8.88
N ARG A 75 7.55 0.97 7.98
CA ARG A 75 7.68 0.72 6.53
C ARG A 75 8.62 -0.43 6.19
N THR A 76 9.74 -0.55 6.90
CA THR A 76 10.73 -1.63 6.69
C THR A 76 10.11 -3.03 6.85
N PHE A 77 9.14 -3.19 7.74
CA PHE A 77 8.39 -4.44 7.88
C PHE A 77 7.52 -4.71 6.64
N ILE A 78 6.84 -3.69 6.11
CA ILE A 78 6.01 -3.81 4.90
C ILE A 78 6.85 -4.19 3.68
N VAL A 79 8.03 -3.58 3.55
CA VAL A 79 9.02 -3.89 2.51
C VAL A 79 9.43 -5.35 2.58
N LYS A 80 9.71 -5.85 3.79
CA LYS A 80 10.07 -7.26 4.02
C LYS A 80 8.93 -8.20 3.61
N VAL A 81 7.69 -7.91 4.00
CA VAL A 81 6.50 -8.70 3.61
C VAL A 81 6.36 -8.76 2.08
N ALA A 82 6.44 -7.62 1.40
CA ALA A 82 6.35 -7.59 -0.07
C ALA A 82 7.51 -8.37 -0.72
N ARG A 83 8.74 -8.26 -0.19
CA ARG A 83 9.89 -9.03 -0.64
C ARG A 83 9.67 -10.54 -0.48
N GLU A 84 9.11 -10.97 0.64
CA GLU A 84 8.81 -12.38 0.91
C GLU A 84 7.82 -12.96 -0.11
N VAL A 85 6.77 -12.21 -0.47
CA VAL A 85 5.83 -12.61 -1.54
C VAL A 85 6.56 -12.76 -2.88
N VAL A 86 7.37 -11.77 -3.28
CA VAL A 86 8.12 -11.81 -4.54
C VAL A 86 9.10 -13.00 -4.58
N CYS A 87 9.81 -13.26 -3.47
CA CYS A 87 10.76 -14.37 -3.38
C CYS A 87 10.10 -15.75 -3.39
N ARG A 88 8.95 -15.91 -2.73
CA ARG A 88 8.18 -17.17 -2.80
C ARG A 88 7.70 -17.48 -4.21
N ASN A 89 7.49 -16.45 -5.03
CA ASN A 89 7.11 -16.56 -6.43
C ASN A 89 8.32 -16.65 -7.40
N GLY A 90 9.50 -17.02 -6.90
CA GLY A 90 10.64 -17.42 -7.72
C GLY A 90 11.64 -16.31 -8.09
N VAL A 91 11.51 -15.12 -7.51
CA VAL A 91 12.36 -13.97 -7.82
C VAL A 91 13.31 -13.68 -6.66
N SER A 92 14.63 -13.78 -6.89
CA SER A 92 15.64 -13.48 -5.86
C SER A 92 15.98 -12.00 -5.83
N ILE A 93 15.55 -11.29 -4.78
CA ILE A 93 15.77 -9.85 -4.60
C ILE A 93 16.05 -9.51 -3.12
N VAL A 94 16.57 -8.30 -2.91
CA VAL A 94 16.81 -7.69 -1.59
C VAL A 94 15.76 -6.62 -1.26
N GLU A 95 15.61 -6.29 0.02
CA GLU A 95 14.61 -5.32 0.52
C GLU A 95 14.77 -3.93 -0.12
N GLU A 96 16.00 -3.53 -0.44
CA GLU A 96 16.29 -2.24 -1.07
C GLU A 96 15.66 -2.09 -2.45
N GLU A 97 15.43 -3.18 -3.17
CA GLU A 97 14.76 -3.13 -4.47
C GLU A 97 13.27 -2.82 -4.33
N ILE A 98 12.59 -3.44 -3.36
CA ILE A 98 11.20 -3.11 -3.03
C ILE A 98 11.08 -1.67 -2.51
N GLU A 99 12.00 -1.25 -1.63
CA GLU A 99 12.01 0.12 -1.11
C GLU A 99 12.16 1.17 -2.23
N LYS A 100 12.98 0.88 -3.25
CA LYS A 100 13.09 1.74 -4.43
C LYS A 100 11.77 1.86 -5.18
N LEU A 101 11.05 0.74 -5.39
CA LEU A 101 9.74 0.78 -6.04
C LEU A 101 8.71 1.55 -5.21
N PHE A 102 8.70 1.37 -3.89
CA PHE A 102 7.77 2.10 -3.03
C PHE A 102 8.05 3.61 -3.07
N LYS A 103 9.33 4.03 -3.08
CA LYS A 103 9.70 5.45 -3.26
C LYS A 103 9.25 6.04 -4.60
N ILE A 104 9.21 5.23 -5.66
CA ILE A 104 8.67 5.66 -6.95
C ILE A 104 7.17 5.96 -6.81
N VAL A 105 6.42 5.06 -6.16
CA VAL A 105 4.99 5.27 -5.91
C VAL A 105 4.76 6.49 -5.03
N ASP A 106 5.53 6.66 -3.96
CA ASP A 106 5.41 7.81 -3.06
C ASP A 106 5.51 9.13 -3.87
N ARG A 107 6.54 9.27 -4.73
CA ARG A 107 6.71 10.42 -5.64
C ARG A 107 5.57 10.60 -6.64
N GLN A 108 5.01 9.51 -7.16
CA GLN A 108 3.87 9.56 -8.10
C GLN A 108 2.57 10.01 -7.42
N THR A 109 2.41 9.69 -6.13
CA THR A 109 1.23 10.08 -5.35
C THR A 109 1.35 11.49 -4.77
N GLU A 110 2.56 11.97 -4.51
CA GLU A 110 2.82 13.37 -4.09
C GLU A 110 2.36 14.38 -5.15
N THR A 111 2.47 14.04 -6.43
CA THR A 111 2.08 14.93 -7.55
C THR A 111 0.62 14.86 -7.93
N ASN A 112 -0.12 13.86 -7.42
CA ASN A 112 -1.55 13.65 -7.69
C ASN A 112 -2.32 13.56 -6.36
N ILE A 113 -2.51 14.72 -5.71
CA ILE A 113 -3.29 14.85 -4.46
C ILE A 113 -4.81 14.77 -4.73
N LEU A 114 -5.25 14.74 -6.00
CA LEU A 114 -6.66 14.61 -6.31
C LEU A 114 -7.16 13.20 -5.96
N PRO A 115 -8.24 13.08 -5.17
CA PRO A 115 -8.90 11.81 -4.95
C PRO A 115 -9.25 11.21 -6.30
N SER A 116 -8.92 9.93 -6.49
CA SER A 116 -9.52 9.14 -7.56
C SER A 116 -11.00 9.01 -7.19
N LEU A 117 -11.83 9.93 -7.70
CA LEU A 117 -13.28 9.90 -7.60
C LEU A 117 -13.84 8.72 -8.40
#